data_AF-A0A239GSF9-F1
#
_entry.id   AF-A0A239GSF9-F1
#
_cell.length_a   1.000
_cell.length_b   1.000
_cell.length_c   1.000
_cell.angle_alpha   90.00
_cell.angle_beta   90.00
_cell.angle_gamma   90.00
#
_symmetry.space_group_name_H-M   'P 1'
#
loop_
_entity.id
_entity.type
_entity.pdbx_description
1 polymer ?
#
loop_
_entity_poly.entity_id
_entity_poly.type
_entity_poly.pdbx_seq_one_letter_code
_entity_poly.pdbx_strand_id
1 'polypeptide(L)'
;MNQKLSDLDPGDKPTDVSDERRRRHDALLALRDAIESEERVEREAAEQTAEAAATALWLGASLADLAVVTGRTRQAARKKWPTLGDIHRRRTWLGNHVDDIRWAVRVVLENAAEIDVPDRAVFDDLATVDASVGRGFEPTAEHDGDDPAARWHELDRLVDGLLRGITENGQAKDGQADFAVHGAKGVVGYYDHAAQRSDD
;
A
#
# COMPACT_ATOMS: atom_id res chain seq x y z
N MET A 1 22.07 -8.85 14.46
CA MET A 1 22.86 -9.64 15.42
C MET A 1 24.29 -9.11 15.35
N ASN A 2 24.72 -8.28 16.31
CA ASN A 2 26.06 -7.65 16.28
C ASN A 2 27.11 -8.65 16.77
N GLN A 3 27.55 -9.54 15.89
CA GLN A 3 28.76 -10.32 16.12
C GLN A 3 29.96 -9.37 15.95
N LYS A 4 30.80 -9.27 16.98
CA LYS A 4 31.94 -8.34 16.96
C LYS A 4 32.93 -8.81 15.89
N LEU A 5 33.63 -7.88 15.22
CA LEU A 5 34.66 -8.21 14.22
C LEU A 5 35.74 -9.19 14.74
N SER A 6 35.91 -9.35 16.06
CA SER A 6 36.80 -10.33 16.67
C SER A 6 36.35 -11.79 16.52
N ASP A 7 35.07 -12.04 16.19
CA ASP A 7 34.48 -13.39 16.24
C ASP A 7 34.61 -14.16 14.92
N LEU A 8 35.13 -13.52 13.86
CA LEU A 8 35.35 -14.13 12.55
C LEU A 8 36.81 -14.52 12.31
N ASP A 9 37.72 -14.29 13.26
CA ASP A 9 39.09 -14.81 13.18
C ASP A 9 39.06 -16.33 13.44
N PRO A 10 39.25 -17.16 12.40
CA PRO A 10 39.11 -18.61 12.53
C PRO A 10 40.29 -19.24 13.30
N GLY A 11 41.23 -18.43 13.79
CA GLY A 11 42.46 -18.89 14.42
C GLY A 11 43.43 -19.53 13.42
N ASP A 12 44.60 -19.91 13.94
CA ASP A 12 45.61 -20.64 13.17
C ASP A 12 45.11 -22.07 12.91
N LYS A 13 45.29 -22.57 11.69
CA LYS A 13 45.09 -24.00 11.38
C LYS A 13 46.44 -24.71 11.22
N PRO A 14 46.52 -26.01 11.54
CA PRO A 14 47.77 -26.78 11.44
C PRO A 14 48.42 -26.81 10.05
N THR A 15 47.64 -26.49 9.02
CA THR A 15 48.06 -26.47 7.62
C THR A 15 48.41 -25.08 7.10
N ASP A 16 48.34 -24.05 7.94
CA ASP A 16 48.54 -22.67 7.50
C ASP A 16 50.00 -22.43 7.09
N VAL A 17 50.18 -21.95 5.87
CA VAL A 17 51.49 -21.54 5.35
C VAL A 17 51.56 -20.01 5.30
N SER A 18 52.54 -19.43 5.98
CA SER A 18 52.82 -17.98 5.94
C SER A 18 51.62 -17.11 6.35
N ASP A 19 51.03 -16.33 5.43
CA ASP A 19 49.98 -15.35 5.71
C ASP A 19 48.54 -15.86 5.46
N GLU A 20 48.37 -17.17 5.31
CA GLU A 20 47.08 -17.80 4.99
C GLU A 20 45.97 -17.52 6.00
N ARG A 21 46.28 -17.40 7.31
CA ARG A 21 45.28 -17.01 8.31
C ARG A 21 44.66 -15.65 8.01
N ARG A 22 45.50 -14.64 7.72
CA ARG A 22 45.03 -13.29 7.40
C ARG A 22 44.17 -13.32 6.14
N ARG A 23 44.63 -14.00 5.08
CA ARG A 23 43.87 -14.13 3.83
C ARG A 23 42.52 -14.84 4.02
N ARG A 24 42.48 -15.86 4.89
CA ARG A 24 41.24 -16.57 5.23
C ARG A 24 40.28 -15.66 6.00
N HIS A 25 40.77 -14.93 6.98
CA HIS A 25 39.97 -13.96 7.72
C HIS A 25 39.38 -12.91 6.76
N ASP A 26 40.20 -12.35 5.88
CA ASP A 26 39.75 -11.37 4.86
C ASP A 26 38.71 -12.00 3.91
N ALA A 27 38.90 -13.26 3.50
CA ALA A 27 37.93 -13.98 2.68
C ALA A 27 36.61 -14.27 3.41
N LEU A 28 36.64 -14.55 4.71
CA LEU A 28 35.44 -14.73 5.53
C LEU A 28 34.68 -13.42 5.73
N LEU A 29 35.39 -12.31 5.91
CA LEU A 29 34.78 -10.97 5.91
C LEU A 29 34.12 -10.67 4.56
N ALA A 30 34.82 -10.91 3.45
CA ALA A 30 34.27 -10.74 2.12
C ALA A 30 33.03 -11.64 1.87
N LEU A 31 33.03 -12.88 2.38
CA LEU A 31 31.88 -13.78 2.31
C LEU A 31 30.69 -13.25 3.11
N ARG A 32 30.91 -12.75 4.32
CA ARG A 32 29.83 -12.14 5.11
C ARG A 32 29.24 -10.94 4.39
N ASP A 33 30.08 -10.05 3.90
CA ASP A 33 29.62 -8.85 3.17
C ASP A 33 28.87 -9.25 1.88
N ALA A 34 29.27 -10.35 1.23
CA ALA A 34 28.54 -10.92 0.09
C ALA A 34 27.16 -11.48 0.48
N ILE A 35 27.04 -12.18 1.63
CA ILE A 35 25.76 -12.67 2.16
C ILE A 35 24.83 -11.49 2.50
N GLU A 36 25.35 -10.45 3.16
CA GLU A 36 24.55 -9.25 3.46
C GLU A 36 24.05 -8.56 2.19
N SER A 37 24.89 -8.53 1.14
CA SER A 37 24.48 -8.01 -0.16
C SER A 37 23.45 -8.90 -0.85
N GLU A 38 23.58 -10.23 -0.77
CA GLU A 38 22.60 -11.19 -1.29
C GLU A 38 21.25 -10.99 -0.62
N GLU A 39 21.19 -10.97 0.71
CA GLU A 39 19.95 -10.75 1.48
C GLU A 39 19.28 -9.40 1.14
N ARG A 40 20.07 -8.36 0.89
CA ARG A 40 19.56 -7.07 0.46
C ARG A 40 18.94 -7.15 -0.94
N VAL A 41 19.65 -7.74 -1.90
CA VAL A 41 19.16 -7.89 -3.27
C VAL A 41 17.89 -8.74 -3.32
N GLU A 42 17.82 -9.82 -2.56
CA GLU A 42 16.62 -10.65 -2.46
C GLU A 42 15.43 -9.88 -1.90
N ARG A 43 15.66 -9.03 -0.89
CA ARG A 43 14.62 -8.18 -0.30
C ARG A 43 14.12 -7.13 -1.28
N GLU A 44 15.03 -6.41 -1.92
CA GLU A 44 14.69 -5.40 -2.94
C GLU A 44 13.90 -6.03 -4.11
N ALA A 45 14.33 -7.21 -4.59
CA ALA A 45 13.60 -7.94 -5.62
C ALA A 45 12.22 -8.43 -5.15
N ALA A 46 12.10 -8.86 -3.89
CA ALA A 46 10.81 -9.25 -3.31
C ALA A 46 9.85 -8.05 -3.22
N GLU A 47 10.33 -6.89 -2.77
CA GLU A 47 9.57 -5.64 -2.70
C GLU A 47 9.10 -5.20 -4.09
N GLN A 48 10.01 -5.13 -5.08
CA GLN A 48 9.67 -4.77 -6.45
C GLN A 48 8.61 -5.70 -7.06
N THR A 49 8.72 -7.02 -6.85
CA THR A 49 7.72 -7.96 -7.37
C THR A 49 6.38 -7.87 -6.64
N ALA A 50 6.38 -7.50 -5.36
CA ALA A 50 5.15 -7.27 -4.60
C ALA A 50 4.45 -5.98 -5.06
N GLU A 51 5.20 -4.90 -5.30
CA GLU A 51 4.70 -3.65 -5.84
C GLU A 51 4.08 -3.85 -7.23
N ALA A 52 4.82 -4.49 -8.15
CA ALA A 52 4.29 -4.79 -9.49
C ALA A 52 3.01 -5.65 -9.45
N ALA A 53 2.94 -6.62 -8.54
CA ALA A 53 1.74 -7.42 -8.35
C ALA A 53 0.57 -6.57 -7.80
N ALA A 54 0.84 -5.71 -6.82
CA ALA A 54 -0.16 -4.79 -6.26
C ALA A 54 -0.71 -3.84 -7.34
N THR A 55 0.17 -3.22 -8.15
CA THR A 55 -0.22 -2.37 -9.28
C THR A 55 -1.10 -3.12 -10.27
N ALA A 56 -0.74 -4.36 -10.64
CA ALA A 56 -1.56 -5.17 -11.53
C ALA A 56 -2.98 -5.39 -10.97
N LEU A 57 -3.11 -5.67 -9.66
CA LEU A 57 -4.42 -5.80 -9.03
C LEU A 57 -5.22 -4.50 -8.98
N TRP A 58 -4.57 -3.37 -8.69
CA TRP A 58 -5.20 -2.05 -8.78
C TRP A 58 -5.72 -1.75 -10.18
N LEU A 59 -5.05 -2.28 -11.21
CA LEU A 59 -5.50 -2.21 -12.60
C LEU A 59 -6.54 -3.27 -12.99
N GLY A 60 -6.96 -4.13 -12.05
CA GLY A 60 -8.04 -5.09 -12.23
C GLY A 60 -7.59 -6.53 -12.52
N ALA A 61 -6.29 -6.84 -12.44
CA ALA A 61 -5.83 -8.21 -12.51
C ALA A 61 -6.39 -9.04 -11.35
N SER A 62 -6.67 -10.31 -11.63
CA SER A 62 -7.05 -11.30 -10.63
C SER A 62 -5.85 -12.11 -10.13
N LEU A 63 -6.03 -12.85 -9.03
CA LEU A 63 -5.03 -13.82 -8.59
C LEU A 63 -4.77 -14.94 -9.62
N ALA A 64 -5.72 -15.18 -10.54
CA ALA A 64 -5.52 -16.14 -11.64
C ALA A 64 -4.57 -15.57 -12.70
N ASP A 65 -4.66 -14.28 -13.00
CA ASP A 65 -3.75 -13.63 -13.95
C ASP A 65 -2.31 -13.64 -13.41
N LEU A 66 -2.13 -13.39 -12.11
CA LEU A 66 -0.83 -13.51 -11.46
C LEU A 66 -0.28 -14.95 -11.48
N ALA A 67 -1.15 -15.95 -11.33
CA ALA A 67 -0.77 -17.34 -11.43
C ALA A 67 -0.24 -17.68 -12.84
N VAL A 68 -0.86 -17.15 -13.90
CA VAL A 68 -0.38 -17.29 -15.29
C VAL A 68 1.00 -16.67 -15.47
N VAL A 69 1.21 -15.43 -15.02
CA VAL A 69 2.51 -14.73 -15.16
C VAL A 69 3.63 -15.43 -14.39
N THR A 70 3.33 -15.96 -13.21
CA THR A 70 4.33 -16.64 -12.37
C THR A 70 4.56 -18.10 -12.76
N GLY A 71 3.74 -18.68 -13.64
CA GLY A 71 3.74 -20.11 -13.95
C GLY A 71 3.39 -20.99 -12.74
N ARG A 72 2.69 -20.45 -11.75
CA ARG A 72 2.36 -21.12 -10.48
C ARG A 72 0.84 -21.22 -10.29
N THR A 73 0.41 -21.96 -9.28
CA THR A 73 -1.02 -22.03 -8.92
C THR A 73 -1.49 -20.75 -8.23
N ARG A 74 -2.79 -20.49 -8.26
CA ARG A 74 -3.43 -19.39 -7.50
C ARG A 74 -3.10 -19.44 -6.01
N GLN A 75 -3.05 -20.63 -5.42
CA GLN A 75 -2.72 -20.81 -4.01
C GLN A 75 -1.26 -20.43 -3.72
N ALA A 76 -0.33 -20.75 -4.63
CA ALA A 76 1.06 -20.34 -4.49
C ALA A 76 1.22 -18.82 -4.62
N ALA A 77 0.49 -18.16 -5.52
CA ALA A 77 0.46 -16.70 -5.60
C ALA A 77 -0.09 -16.06 -4.31
N ARG A 78 -1.20 -16.58 -3.77
CA ARG A 78 -1.77 -16.12 -2.48
C ARG A 78 -0.81 -16.31 -1.31
N LYS A 79 -0.06 -17.42 -1.27
CA LYS A 79 0.96 -17.66 -0.24
C LYS A 79 2.14 -16.70 -0.38
N LYS A 80 2.54 -16.38 -1.61
CA LYS A 80 3.65 -15.45 -1.88
C LYS A 80 3.28 -14.01 -1.50
N TRP A 81 2.06 -13.60 -1.79
CA TRP A 81 1.59 -12.23 -1.51
C TRP A 81 0.25 -12.25 -0.77
N PRO A 82 0.27 -12.37 0.57
CA PRO A 82 -0.93 -12.57 1.37
C PRO A 82 -1.89 -11.38 1.36
N THR A 83 -1.38 -10.16 1.17
CA THR A 83 -2.16 -8.90 1.21
C THR A 83 -2.89 -8.58 -0.10
N LEU A 84 -2.63 -9.29 -1.19
CA LEU A 84 -3.25 -8.97 -2.49
C LEU A 84 -4.75 -9.27 -2.53
N GLY A 85 -5.23 -10.19 -1.67
CA GLY A 85 -6.68 -10.40 -1.52
C GLY A 85 -7.41 -9.13 -1.12
N ASP A 86 -6.81 -8.35 -0.22
CA ASP A 86 -7.38 -7.11 0.30
C ASP A 86 -7.42 -6.05 -0.81
N ILE A 87 -6.33 -5.92 -1.59
CA ILE A 87 -6.27 -5.01 -2.75
C ILE A 87 -7.36 -5.36 -3.76
N HIS A 88 -7.55 -6.65 -4.09
CA HIS A 88 -8.58 -7.07 -5.03
C HIS A 88 -9.98 -6.65 -4.58
N ARG A 89 -10.32 -6.90 -3.32
CA ARG A 89 -11.65 -6.58 -2.76
C ARG A 89 -11.87 -5.07 -2.71
N ARG A 90 -10.90 -4.32 -2.20
CA ARG A 90 -10.94 -2.85 -2.17
C ARG A 90 -11.14 -2.28 -3.56
N ARG A 91 -10.31 -2.69 -4.52
CA ARG A 91 -10.39 -2.24 -5.91
C ARG A 91 -11.75 -2.55 -6.55
N THR A 92 -12.30 -3.72 -6.27
CA THR A 92 -13.62 -4.12 -6.79
C THR A 92 -14.72 -3.23 -6.23
N TRP A 93 -14.70 -2.98 -4.91
CA TRP A 93 -15.67 -2.10 -4.28
C TRP A 93 -15.54 -0.66 -4.79
N LEU A 94 -14.32 -0.11 -4.82
CA LEU A 94 -14.06 1.25 -5.30
C LEU A 94 -14.55 1.47 -6.73
N GLY A 95 -14.35 0.48 -7.61
CA GLY A 95 -14.80 0.56 -9.00
C GLY A 95 -16.32 0.64 -9.17
N ASN A 96 -17.09 0.21 -8.17
CA ASN A 96 -18.55 0.23 -8.20
C ASN A 96 -19.16 1.46 -7.49
N HIS A 97 -18.35 2.25 -6.78
CA HIS A 97 -18.85 3.31 -5.88
C HIS A 97 -18.17 4.66 -6.11
N VAL A 98 -17.53 4.88 -7.26
CA VAL A 98 -16.84 6.15 -7.57
C VAL A 98 -17.76 7.35 -7.34
N ASP A 99 -18.95 7.33 -7.93
CA ASP A 99 -19.90 8.45 -7.82
C ASP A 99 -20.45 8.63 -6.40
N ASP A 100 -20.70 7.53 -5.68
CA ASP A 100 -21.19 7.56 -4.30
C ASP A 100 -20.16 8.17 -3.35
N ILE A 101 -18.88 7.78 -3.50
CA ILE A 101 -17.77 8.33 -2.73
C ILE A 101 -17.67 9.83 -2.99
N ARG A 102 -17.63 10.25 -4.27
CA ARG A 102 -17.53 11.67 -4.64
C ARG A 102 -18.74 12.48 -4.19
N TRP A 103 -19.93 11.88 -4.19
CA TRP A 103 -21.12 12.51 -3.63
C TRP A 103 -20.94 12.75 -2.13
N ALA A 104 -20.53 11.74 -1.35
CA ALA A 104 -20.31 11.89 0.08
C ALA A 104 -19.23 12.95 0.39
N VAL A 105 -18.13 12.97 -0.38
CA VAL A 105 -17.09 14.00 -0.28
C VAL A 105 -17.65 15.39 -0.49
N ARG A 106 -18.45 15.61 -1.55
CA ARG A 106 -19.06 16.92 -1.82
C ARG A 106 -19.97 17.37 -0.68
N VAL A 107 -20.80 16.47 -0.15
CA VAL A 107 -21.68 16.79 0.98
C VAL A 107 -20.88 17.19 2.23
N VAL A 108 -19.75 16.52 2.50
CA VAL A 108 -18.84 16.92 3.58
C VAL A 108 -18.22 18.30 3.32
N LEU A 109 -17.74 18.57 2.11
CA LEU A 109 -17.15 19.85 1.73
C LEU A 109 -18.16 21.01 1.81
N GLU A 110 -19.40 20.79 1.38
CA GLU A 110 -20.50 21.77 1.47
C GLU A 110 -20.81 22.16 2.91
N ASN A 111 -20.56 21.27 3.88
CA ASN A 111 -20.81 21.48 5.30
C ASN A 111 -19.52 21.71 6.12
N ALA A 112 -18.36 21.90 5.48
CA ALA A 112 -17.07 21.95 6.16
C ALA A 112 -16.93 23.08 7.21
N ALA A 113 -17.70 24.17 7.08
CA ALA A 113 -17.72 25.27 8.05
C ALA A 113 -18.39 24.89 9.38
N GLU A 114 -19.16 23.80 9.40
CA GLU A 114 -19.92 23.31 10.54
C GLU A 114 -19.39 21.98 11.09
N ILE A 115 -18.24 21.52 10.60
CA ILE A 115 -17.56 20.31 11.05
C ILE A 115 -16.22 20.71 11.68
N ASP A 116 -16.10 20.54 12.98
CA ASP A 116 -14.87 20.80 13.73
C ASP A 116 -13.94 19.59 13.63
N VAL A 117 -12.72 19.78 13.11
CA VAL A 117 -11.67 18.76 12.98
C VAL A 117 -10.36 19.29 13.58
N PRO A 118 -9.43 18.42 14.01
CA PRO A 118 -8.15 18.85 14.58
C PRO A 118 -7.28 19.67 13.63
N ASP A 119 -7.30 19.32 12.34
CA ASP A 119 -6.58 20.02 11.28
C ASP A 119 -7.55 20.34 10.13
N ARG A 120 -7.81 21.63 9.90
CA ARG A 120 -8.71 22.07 8.83
C ARG A 120 -8.12 21.92 7.43
N ALA A 121 -6.80 21.75 7.30
CA ALA A 121 -6.16 21.51 5.99
C ALA A 121 -6.68 20.22 5.34
N VAL A 122 -7.24 19.28 6.12
CA VAL A 122 -7.89 18.07 5.61
C VAL A 122 -8.99 18.36 4.58
N PHE A 123 -9.70 19.49 4.70
CA PHE A 123 -10.74 19.86 3.73
C PHE A 123 -10.16 20.38 2.41
N ASP A 124 -9.03 21.09 2.46
CA ASP A 124 -8.32 21.55 1.26
C ASP A 124 -7.71 20.34 0.52
N ASP A 125 -7.14 19.40 1.28
CA ASP A 125 -6.67 18.12 0.75
C ASP A 125 -7.82 17.31 0.15
N LEU A 126 -8.96 17.21 0.84
CA LEU A 126 -10.15 16.51 0.36
C LEU A 126 -10.68 17.10 -0.95
N ALA A 127 -10.77 18.43 -1.05
CA ALA A 127 -11.19 19.11 -2.28
C ALA A 127 -10.19 18.89 -3.42
N THR A 128 -8.89 18.95 -3.13
CA THR A 128 -7.82 18.74 -4.12
C THR A 128 -7.86 17.32 -4.68
N VAL A 129 -7.96 16.32 -3.81
CA VAL A 129 -8.01 14.92 -4.23
C VAL A 129 -9.33 14.60 -4.94
N ASP A 130 -10.49 15.12 -4.50
CA ASP A 130 -11.76 14.91 -5.22
C ASP A 130 -11.73 15.50 -6.64
N ALA A 131 -11.13 16.69 -6.80
CA ALA A 131 -10.95 17.29 -8.11
C ALA A 131 -10.04 16.42 -9.01
N SER A 132 -8.99 15.82 -8.44
CA SER A 132 -8.10 14.91 -9.17
C SER A 132 -8.80 13.63 -9.58
N VAL A 133 -9.50 12.98 -8.65
CA VAL A 133 -10.33 11.78 -8.90
C VAL A 133 -11.39 12.10 -9.96
N GLY A 134 -12.02 13.27 -9.89
CA GLY A 134 -12.99 13.68 -10.89
C GLY A 134 -12.44 13.67 -12.30
N ARG A 135 -11.25 14.24 -12.51
CA ARG A 135 -10.56 14.19 -13.81
C ARG A 135 -10.11 12.78 -14.18
N GLY A 136 -9.56 12.02 -13.23
CA GLY A 136 -9.01 10.67 -13.47
C GLY A 136 -10.04 9.59 -13.82
N PHE A 137 -11.33 9.85 -13.55
CA PHE A 137 -12.45 8.96 -13.85
C PHE A 137 -13.37 9.48 -14.97
N GLU A 138 -13.02 10.58 -15.65
CA GLU A 138 -13.72 10.98 -16.87
C GLU A 138 -13.56 9.93 -17.97
N PRO A 139 -14.56 9.73 -18.86
CA PRO A 139 -14.50 8.71 -19.91
C PRO A 139 -13.30 8.83 -20.86
N THR A 140 -12.78 10.06 -21.02
CA THR A 140 -11.64 10.38 -21.89
C THR A 140 -10.34 10.58 -21.12
N ALA A 141 -10.31 10.24 -19.83
CA ALA A 141 -9.12 10.39 -19.01
C ALA A 141 -8.02 9.43 -19.49
N GLU A 142 -6.92 10.00 -19.95
CA GLU A 142 -5.68 9.27 -20.22
C GLU A 142 -4.74 9.38 -19.02
N HIS A 143 -3.91 8.37 -18.81
CA HIS A 143 -2.91 8.38 -17.76
C HIS A 143 -1.55 8.79 -18.34
N ASP A 144 -0.96 9.85 -17.77
CA ASP A 144 0.32 10.45 -18.22
C ASP A 144 1.34 10.54 -17.07
N GLY A 145 1.23 9.66 -16.07
CA GLY A 145 2.07 9.64 -14.87
C GLY A 145 2.96 8.42 -14.74
N ASP A 146 3.84 8.45 -13.74
CA ASP A 146 4.76 7.35 -13.42
C ASP A 146 4.09 6.20 -12.64
N ASP A 147 2.95 6.46 -11.99
CA ASP A 147 2.15 5.47 -11.26
C ASP A 147 0.89 5.08 -12.04
N PRO A 148 0.88 3.93 -12.73
CA PRO A 148 -0.26 3.48 -13.54
C PRO A 148 -1.57 3.39 -12.78
N ALA A 149 -1.52 3.17 -11.46
CA ALA A 149 -2.67 2.97 -10.60
C ALA A 149 -3.08 4.24 -9.84
N ALA A 150 -2.45 5.40 -10.11
CA ALA A 150 -2.63 6.64 -9.36
C ALA A 150 -4.09 7.01 -9.10
N ARG A 151 -4.97 6.94 -10.12
CA ARG A 151 -6.41 7.26 -9.94
C ARG A 151 -7.10 6.38 -8.89
N TRP A 152 -6.70 5.11 -8.80
CA TRP A 152 -7.24 4.19 -7.81
C TRP A 152 -6.66 4.47 -6.42
N HIS A 153 -5.38 4.80 -6.34
CA HIS A 153 -4.74 5.23 -5.10
C HIS A 153 -5.33 6.54 -4.56
N GLU A 154 -5.67 7.49 -5.43
CA GLU A 154 -6.34 8.73 -5.03
C GLU A 154 -7.77 8.47 -4.54
N LEU A 155 -8.52 7.60 -5.22
CA LEU A 155 -9.86 7.20 -4.77
C LEU A 155 -9.80 6.42 -3.44
N ASP A 156 -8.80 5.56 -3.27
CA ASP A 156 -8.53 4.87 -2.00
C ASP A 156 -8.21 5.88 -0.89
N ARG A 157 -7.34 6.86 -1.17
CA ARG A 157 -6.96 7.94 -0.25
C ARG A 157 -8.15 8.81 0.15
N LEU A 158 -9.10 9.09 -0.76
CA LEU A 158 -10.33 9.81 -0.42
C LEU A 158 -11.10 9.09 0.68
N VAL A 159 -11.24 7.77 0.60
CA VAL A 159 -12.02 6.99 1.56
C VAL A 159 -11.22 6.69 2.82
N ASP A 160 -10.09 5.98 2.67
CA ASP A 160 -9.35 5.38 3.78
C ASP A 160 -8.42 6.37 4.50
N GLY A 161 -8.07 7.48 3.85
CA GLY A 161 -7.29 8.56 4.45
C GLY A 161 -8.16 9.72 4.92
N LEU A 162 -8.78 10.41 3.97
CA LEU A 162 -9.38 11.73 4.22
C LEU A 162 -10.78 11.64 4.84
N LEU A 163 -11.71 10.90 4.22
CA LEU A 163 -13.04 10.69 4.79
C LEU A 163 -12.96 9.97 6.12
N ARG A 164 -12.17 8.89 6.22
CA ARG A 164 -11.93 8.19 7.49
C ARG A 164 -11.43 9.17 8.56
N GLY A 165 -10.37 9.94 8.27
CA GLY A 165 -9.81 10.92 9.20
C GLY A 165 -10.84 11.94 9.70
N ILE A 166 -11.71 12.45 8.81
CA ILE A 166 -12.80 13.36 9.18
C ILE A 166 -13.86 12.64 10.01
N THR A 167 -14.25 11.41 9.65
CA THR A 167 -15.31 10.69 10.37
C THR A 167 -14.91 10.21 11.76
N GLU A 168 -13.62 9.93 11.97
CA GLU A 168 -13.06 9.49 13.25
C GLU A 168 -12.78 10.68 14.18
N ASN A 169 -12.34 11.82 13.63
CA ASN A 169 -11.88 12.96 14.44
C ASN A 169 -12.79 14.19 14.37
N GLY A 170 -13.76 14.21 13.45
CA GLY A 170 -14.65 15.33 13.22
C GLY A 170 -15.86 15.34 14.14
N GLN A 171 -16.22 16.52 14.62
CA GLN A 171 -17.44 16.80 15.36
C GLN A 171 -18.31 17.75 14.55
N ALA A 172 -19.43 17.24 14.06
CA ALA A 172 -20.38 18.05 13.33
C ALA A 172 -21.27 18.84 14.29
N LYS A 173 -21.66 20.04 13.88
CA LYS A 173 -22.82 20.72 14.45
C LYS A 173 -24.10 19.99 14.00
N ASP A 174 -25.16 20.12 14.81
CA ASP A 174 -26.44 19.48 14.52
C ASP A 174 -26.97 19.81 13.10
N GLY A 175 -27.80 18.94 12.54
CA GLY A 175 -28.46 19.18 11.25
C GLY A 175 -27.70 18.62 10.06
N GLN A 176 -27.37 19.47 9.08
CA GLN A 176 -26.81 19.02 7.80
C GLN A 176 -25.35 18.53 7.93
N ALA A 177 -24.56 19.14 8.81
CA ALA A 177 -23.21 18.67 9.07
C ALA A 177 -23.21 17.28 9.73
N ASP A 178 -24.13 17.00 10.66
CA ASP A 178 -24.27 15.67 11.27
C ASP A 178 -24.67 14.62 10.23
N PHE A 179 -25.62 14.95 9.35
CA PHE A 179 -25.97 14.10 8.20
C PHE A 179 -24.76 13.82 7.30
N ALA A 180 -23.95 14.84 6.99
CA ALA A 180 -22.76 14.69 6.15
C ALA A 180 -21.73 13.73 6.77
N VAL A 181 -21.40 13.91 8.04
CA VAL A 181 -20.46 13.05 8.76
C VAL A 181 -21.01 11.63 8.92
N HIS A 182 -22.31 11.47 9.19
CA HIS A 182 -22.92 10.15 9.29
C HIS A 182 -22.96 9.41 7.94
N GLY A 183 -23.27 10.12 6.85
CA GLY A 183 -23.20 9.58 5.49
C GLY A 183 -21.79 9.11 5.14
N ALA A 184 -20.78 9.94 5.42
CA ALA A 184 -19.37 9.58 5.23
C ALA A 184 -18.96 8.35 6.07
N LYS A 185 -19.42 8.26 7.33
CA LYS A 185 -19.22 7.06 8.18
C LYS A 185 -19.78 5.80 7.53
N GLY A 186 -20.96 5.91 6.91
CA GLY A 186 -21.55 4.81 6.15
C GLY A 186 -20.66 4.34 5.01
N VAL A 187 -20.15 5.26 4.19
CA VAL A 187 -19.23 4.96 3.08
C VAL A 187 -17.97 4.26 3.58
N VAL A 188 -17.32 4.80 4.62
CA VAL A 188 -16.12 4.20 5.24
C VAL A 188 -16.42 2.82 5.80
N GLY A 189 -17.55 2.65 6.49
CA GLY A 189 -17.95 1.34 7.06
C GLY A 189 -18.22 0.28 5.99
N TYR A 190 -18.84 0.64 4.86
CA TYR A 190 -19.03 -0.31 3.75
C TYR A 190 -17.72 -0.68 3.07
N TYR A 191 -16.82 0.29 2.91
CA TYR A 191 -15.48 0.06 2.41
C TYR A 191 -14.70 -0.91 3.33
N ASP A 192 -14.77 -0.71 4.65
CA ASP A 192 -14.16 -1.61 5.64
C ASP A 192 -14.72 -3.03 5.54
N HIS A 193 -16.05 -3.17 5.43
CA HIS A 193 -16.68 -4.47 5.29
C HIS A 193 -16.23 -5.19 4.01
N ALA A 194 -16.06 -4.45 2.90
CA ALA A 194 -15.55 -5.00 1.66
C ALA A 194 -14.08 -5.42 1.78
N ALA A 195 -13.25 -4.62 2.45
CA ALA A 195 -11.84 -4.92 2.68
C ALA A 195 -11.65 -6.13 3.61
N GLN A 196 -12.47 -6.24 4.67
CA GLN A 196 -12.35 -7.24 5.72
C GLN A 196 -13.06 -8.57 5.43
N ARG A 197 -13.82 -8.72 4.34
CA ARG A 197 -14.43 -10.01 3.98
C ARG A 197 -13.35 -11.07 3.78
N SER A 198 -13.03 -11.78 4.86
CA SER A 198 -12.35 -13.05 4.84
C SER A 198 -13.29 -14.02 4.15
N ASP A 199 -12.90 -14.48 2.96
CA ASP A 199 -13.52 -15.65 2.37
C ASP A 199 -13.26 -16.83 3.32
N ASP A 200 -14.28 -17.22 4.07
CA ASP A 200 -14.48 -18.60 4.51
C ASP A 200 -14.75 -19.49 3.30
#